data_AF-A0A0F9I7B1-F1
#
_entry.id   AF-A0A0F9I7B1-F1
#
_cell.length_a   1.000
_cell.length_b   1.000
_cell.length_c   1.000
_cell.angle_alpha   90.00
_cell.angle_beta   90.00
_cell.angle_gamma   90.00
#
_symmetry.space_group_name_H-M   'P 1'
#
loop_
_entity.id
_entity.type
_entity.pdbx_description
1 polymer ?
#
loop_
_entity_poly.entity_id
_entity_poly.type
_entity_poly.pdbx_seq_one_letter_code
_entity_poly.pdbx_strand_id
1 'polypeptide(L)'
;AYIVASNTSNTITITGGIFQSASNDYVYQVSWPVYLGSAEGPWRRLYVKDDIRFGIGPSDSAYPTSGKTVFRLIKESSRALSCEAAMGSKQISTTVGAGFTLTWESGYHLLTGTASRTSDGTTAISDGAFAGQILILQGTSDSNTIIIQHNANTRLAGGANVTLGVNDILTLIWDGTDWIQVAISNNT
;
A
#
# COMPACT_ATOMS: atom_id res chain seq x y z
N ALA A 1 7.61 -7.98 49.24
CA ALA A 1 7.03 -7.55 47.95
C ALA A 1 5.98 -6.50 48.24
N TYR A 2 6.00 -5.37 47.53
CA TYR A 2 5.00 -4.32 47.69
C TYR A 2 3.73 -4.71 46.93
N ILE A 3 2.58 -4.60 47.58
CA ILE A 3 1.28 -5.01 47.01
C ILE A 3 0.39 -3.77 46.93
N VAL A 4 -0.34 -3.59 45.83
CA VAL A 4 -1.36 -2.54 45.74
C VAL A 4 -2.58 -3.00 46.55
N ALA A 5 -2.85 -2.33 47.66
CA ALA A 5 -3.95 -2.65 48.56
C ALA A 5 -5.26 -1.97 48.16
N SER A 6 -5.21 -0.77 47.58
CA SER A 6 -6.39 -0.09 47.05
C SER A 6 -6.04 0.89 45.93
N ASN A 7 -7.02 1.17 45.06
CA ASN A 7 -6.93 2.13 43.97
C ASN A 7 -8.27 2.86 43.83
N THR A 8 -8.33 4.12 44.26
CA THR A 8 -9.48 5.01 44.00
C THR A 8 -9.18 5.91 42.82
N SER A 9 -10.11 6.79 42.43
CA SER A 9 -9.85 7.76 41.36
C SER A 9 -8.65 8.68 41.63
N ASN A 10 -8.26 8.84 42.91
CA ASN A 10 -7.28 9.86 43.33
C ASN A 10 -6.16 9.29 44.21
N THR A 11 -6.22 8.01 44.62
CA THR A 11 -5.29 7.47 45.61
C THR A 11 -4.96 6.01 45.32
N ILE A 12 -3.67 5.69 45.25
CA ILE A 12 -3.16 4.32 45.22
C ILE A 12 -2.52 4.03 46.58
N THR A 13 -2.98 2.99 47.27
CA THR A 13 -2.39 2.54 48.54
C THR A 13 -1.53 1.32 48.29
N ILE A 14 -0.26 1.38 48.72
CA ILE A 14 0.69 0.27 48.61
C ILE A 14 1.00 -0.23 50.01
N THR A 15 0.88 -1.53 50.24
CA THR A 15 1.29 -2.21 51.48
C THR A 15 2.64 -2.92 51.27
N GLY A 16 3.38 -3.15 52.36
CA GLY A 16 4.67 -3.85 52.30
C GLY A 16 5.88 -3.12 52.88
N GLY A 17 5.68 -2.01 53.60
CA GLY A 17 6.75 -1.27 54.30
C GLY A 17 7.15 0.04 53.60
N ILE A 18 8.30 0.59 53.97
CA ILE A 18 8.83 1.84 53.40
C ILE A 18 9.51 1.53 52.07
N PHE A 19 9.13 2.25 51.01
CA PHE A 19 9.83 2.24 49.73
C PHE A 19 10.98 3.25 49.79
N GLN A 20 12.22 2.78 49.85
CA GLN A 20 13.40 3.63 49.97
C GLN A 20 14.41 3.30 48.86
N SER A 21 14.66 4.28 47.98
CA SER A 21 15.77 4.26 47.03
C SER A 21 16.99 4.96 47.66
N ALA A 22 18.19 4.44 47.39
CA ALA A 22 19.43 5.03 47.88
C ALA A 22 19.73 6.42 47.28
N SER A 23 19.12 6.76 46.14
CA SER A 23 19.37 8.02 45.40
C SER A 23 18.23 9.03 45.47
N ASN A 24 17.11 8.71 46.15
CA ASN A 24 15.83 9.44 46.05
C ASN A 24 15.22 9.56 44.63
N ASP A 25 15.86 8.96 43.62
CA ASP A 25 15.32 8.82 42.28
C ASP A 25 14.62 7.46 42.15
N TYR A 26 13.41 7.50 41.61
CA TYR A 26 12.58 6.32 41.37
C TYR A 26 12.24 6.23 39.88
N VAL A 27 12.79 5.23 39.19
CA VAL A 27 12.22 4.76 37.93
C VAL A 27 11.14 3.74 38.30
N TYR A 28 9.89 4.17 38.29
CA TYR A 28 8.75 3.28 38.50
C TYR A 28 8.04 3.01 37.17
N GLN A 29 7.56 1.79 36.99
CA GLN A 29 6.66 1.43 35.90
C GLN A 29 5.28 1.16 36.50
N VAL A 30 4.30 2.00 36.18
CA VAL A 30 2.90 1.70 36.49
C VAL A 30 2.35 0.89 35.33
N SER A 31 2.21 -0.42 35.54
CA SER A 31 1.49 -1.29 34.61
C SER A 31 0.04 -1.43 35.08
N TRP A 32 -0.88 -0.77 34.39
CA TRP A 32 -2.32 -1.00 34.59
C TRP A 32 -2.82 -1.92 33.47
N PRO A 33 -3.26 -3.15 33.76
CA PRO A 33 -4.01 -3.92 32.78
C PRO A 33 -5.38 -3.26 32.59
N VAL A 34 -5.49 -2.42 31.56
CA VAL A 34 -6.78 -1.94 31.06
C VAL A 34 -7.26 -2.98 30.07
N TYR A 35 -8.20 -3.81 30.48
CA TYR A 35 -8.84 -4.78 29.61
C TYR A 35 -9.78 -4.04 28.65
N LEU A 36 -9.30 -3.81 27.43
CA LEU A 36 -10.19 -3.56 26.30
C LEU A 36 -10.42 -4.93 25.65
N GLY A 37 -11.66 -5.36 25.45
CA GLY A 37 -12.00 -6.70 24.92
C GLY A 37 -12.58 -7.67 25.95
N SER A 38 -12.99 -8.85 25.48
CA SER A 38 -13.57 -9.92 26.32
C SER A 38 -12.49 -10.63 27.16
N ALA A 39 -12.91 -11.40 28.16
CA ALA A 39 -12.01 -12.17 29.03
C ALA A 39 -11.08 -13.13 28.26
N GLU A 40 -11.48 -13.54 27.06
CA GLU A 40 -10.72 -14.46 26.18
C GLU A 40 -9.71 -13.74 25.28
N GLY A 41 -9.71 -12.40 25.22
CA GLY A 41 -8.82 -11.62 24.36
C GLY A 41 -8.45 -10.26 24.95
N PRO A 42 -7.71 -10.21 26.07
CA PRO A 42 -7.39 -8.96 26.74
C PRO A 42 -6.31 -8.18 25.98
N TRP A 43 -6.63 -6.96 25.55
CA TRP A 43 -5.63 -6.05 24.98
C TRP A 43 -4.78 -5.46 26.12
N ARG A 44 -3.46 -5.49 26.00
CA ARG A 44 -2.55 -4.85 26.97
C ARG A 44 -1.93 -3.60 26.33
N ARG A 45 -1.94 -2.48 27.07
CA ARG A 45 -1.21 -1.25 26.70
C ARG A 45 0.15 -1.24 27.40
N LEU A 46 1.22 -0.99 26.65
CA LEU A 46 2.53 -0.68 27.21
C LEU A 46 2.79 0.82 27.01
N TYR A 47 2.88 1.56 28.11
CA TYR A 47 3.28 2.97 28.08
C TYR A 47 4.80 3.04 28.13
N VAL A 48 5.39 3.61 27.08
CA VAL A 48 6.81 3.99 27.05
C VAL A 48 6.88 5.49 26.82
N LYS A 49 7.89 6.12 27.43
CA LYS A 49 8.06 7.58 27.62
C LYS A 49 7.42 8.51 26.57
N ASP A 50 7.57 8.20 25.28
CA ASP A 50 7.13 9.07 24.19
C ASP A 50 6.02 8.48 23.30
N ASP A 51 5.44 7.30 23.61
CA ASP A 51 4.50 6.60 22.71
C ASP A 51 3.58 5.57 23.41
N ILE A 52 2.40 5.31 22.83
CA ILE A 52 1.44 4.28 23.26
C ILE A 52 1.48 3.12 22.26
N ARG A 53 1.87 1.92 22.71
CA ARG A 53 1.89 0.73 21.86
C ARG A 53 0.81 -0.27 22.26
N PHE A 54 0.07 -0.75 21.26
CA PHE A 54 -0.93 -1.82 21.38
C PHE A 54 -0.34 -3.15 20.89
N GLY A 55 -0.55 -4.23 21.63
CA GLY A 55 -0.11 -5.57 21.23
C GLY A 55 -1.02 -6.68 21.75
N ILE A 56 -1.10 -7.76 20.97
CA ILE A 56 -1.73 -9.03 21.35
C ILE A 56 -0.62 -10.02 21.71
N GLY A 57 -0.79 -10.71 22.84
CA GLY A 57 0.03 -11.87 23.20
C GLY A 57 -0.83 -12.87 24.00
N PRO A 58 -0.60 -14.18 23.85
CA PRO A 58 -1.36 -15.18 24.58
C PRO A 58 -1.14 -15.04 26.09
N SER A 59 -2.17 -15.39 26.87
CA SER A 59 -2.18 -15.31 28.34
C SER A 59 -1.59 -16.55 29.02
N ASP A 60 -1.18 -17.57 28.27
CA ASP A 60 -0.58 -18.78 28.81
C ASP A 60 0.95 -18.67 28.94
N SER A 61 1.46 -19.27 30.00
CA SER A 61 2.89 -19.28 30.37
C SER A 61 3.74 -20.21 29.50
N ALA A 62 3.20 -20.70 28.38
CA ALA A 62 3.83 -21.69 27.52
C ALA A 62 4.23 -21.10 26.16
N TYR A 63 5.02 -20.02 26.19
CA TYR A 63 5.80 -19.67 24.99
C TYR A 63 6.88 -20.74 24.76
N PRO A 64 7.10 -21.18 23.51
CA PRO A 64 8.05 -22.24 23.21
C PRO A 64 9.49 -21.78 23.47
N THR A 65 10.28 -22.73 23.94
CA THR A 65 11.73 -22.71 24.26
C THR A 65 12.65 -22.27 23.10
N SER A 66 12.12 -21.78 21.98
CA SER A 66 12.88 -21.42 20.78
C SER A 66 13.25 -19.93 20.67
N GLY A 67 13.00 -19.11 21.70
CA GLY A 67 13.66 -17.81 21.85
C GLY A 67 13.44 -16.80 20.72
N LYS A 68 12.39 -16.97 19.90
CA LYS A 68 12.01 -16.02 18.86
C LYS A 68 10.52 -15.77 18.90
N THR A 69 10.09 -14.86 19.77
CA THR A 69 8.94 -14.02 19.44
C THR A 69 9.36 -13.22 18.21
N VAL A 70 8.87 -13.59 17.03
CA VAL A 70 9.01 -12.74 15.85
C VAL A 70 8.15 -11.52 16.10
N PHE A 71 8.76 -10.50 16.70
CA PHE A 71 8.19 -9.17 16.81
C PHE A 71 8.19 -8.59 15.39
N ARG A 72 7.10 -8.77 14.65
CA ARG A 72 6.92 -8.06 13.38
C ARG A 72 6.45 -6.65 13.72
N LEU A 73 7.41 -5.79 14.04
CA LEU A 73 7.22 -4.35 14.07
C LEU A 73 6.84 -3.92 12.65
N ILE A 74 5.55 -3.75 12.39
CA ILE A 74 5.18 -2.90 11.29
C ILE A 74 5.05 -1.52 11.90
N LYS A 75 6.10 -0.71 11.70
CA LYS A 75 6.01 0.72 11.92
C LYS A 75 4.95 1.23 10.95
N GLU A 76 3.73 1.39 11.43
CA GLU A 76 2.73 2.18 10.74
C GLU A 76 3.17 3.64 10.80
N SER A 77 4.13 4.01 9.96
CA SER A 77 4.26 5.40 9.54
C SER A 77 3.07 5.69 8.62
N SER A 78 1.95 6.10 9.21
CA SER A 78 0.91 6.96 8.64
C SER A 78 0.27 6.60 7.30
N ARG A 79 0.44 5.39 6.76
CA ARG A 79 -0.31 4.91 5.58
C ARG A 79 -0.62 3.45 5.79
N ALA A 80 -1.91 3.13 5.67
CA ALA A 80 -2.47 1.80 5.87
C ALA A 80 -1.59 0.71 5.28
N LEU A 81 -1.25 -0.29 6.08
CA LEU A 81 -0.98 -1.61 5.53
C LEU A 81 -2.30 -2.22 5.09
N SER A 82 -2.76 -1.83 3.90
CA SER A 82 -3.36 -2.87 3.10
C SER A 82 -2.20 -3.71 2.56
N CYS A 83 -2.12 -4.98 2.96
CA CYS A 83 -1.56 -5.99 2.07
C CYS A 83 -2.57 -6.24 0.94
N GLU A 84 -3.05 -5.17 0.31
CA GLU A 84 -3.58 -5.19 -1.02
C GLU A 84 -2.37 -4.97 -1.92
N ALA A 85 -1.51 -5.97 -2.01
CA ALA A 85 -0.96 -6.29 -3.32
C ALA A 85 -2.09 -6.89 -4.17
N ALA A 86 -3.26 -6.24 -4.19
CA ALA A 86 -4.17 -6.39 -5.29
C ALA A 86 -3.33 -5.93 -6.48
N MET A 87 -3.14 -6.80 -7.47
CA MET A 87 -2.59 -6.42 -8.77
C MET A 87 -3.56 -5.47 -9.52
N GLY A 88 -4.32 -4.65 -8.79
CA GLY A 88 -5.28 -3.69 -9.29
C GLY A 88 -4.69 -2.30 -9.15
N SER A 89 -4.53 -1.64 -10.27
CA SER A 89 -4.27 -0.21 -10.33
C SER A 89 -5.59 0.56 -10.34
N LYS A 90 -5.62 1.72 -9.69
CA LYS A 90 -6.77 2.65 -9.77
C LYS A 90 -7.01 3.02 -11.24
N GLN A 91 -8.22 2.81 -11.76
CA GLN A 91 -8.56 3.30 -13.09
C GLN A 91 -8.55 4.83 -13.12
N ILE A 92 -7.94 5.41 -14.15
CA ILE A 92 -8.00 6.85 -14.45
C ILE A 92 -8.58 7.04 -15.84
N SER A 93 -9.56 7.91 -15.99
CA SER A 93 -10.09 8.32 -17.30
C SER A 93 -9.25 9.46 -17.86
N THR A 94 -8.71 9.27 -19.05
CA THR A 94 -7.84 10.24 -19.73
C THR A 94 -8.45 10.64 -21.07
N THR A 95 -8.77 11.93 -21.24
CA THR A 95 -9.14 12.47 -22.55
C THR A 95 -7.88 12.90 -23.30
N VAL A 96 -7.67 12.38 -24.51
CA VAL A 96 -6.46 12.64 -25.30
C VAL A 96 -6.71 13.53 -26.51
N GLY A 97 -5.72 14.39 -26.80
CA GLY A 97 -5.68 15.24 -27.99
C GLY A 97 -5.03 14.56 -29.20
N ALA A 98 -4.84 15.29 -30.30
CA ALA A 98 -4.05 14.79 -31.42
C ALA A 98 -2.55 14.82 -31.07
N GLY A 99 -1.79 13.78 -31.46
CA GLY A 99 -0.35 13.72 -31.23
C GLY A 99 0.01 13.67 -29.74
N PHE A 100 -0.82 13.00 -28.94
CA PHE A 100 -0.65 13.00 -27.49
C PHE A 100 0.54 12.12 -27.06
N THR A 101 1.24 12.54 -26.00
CA THR A 101 2.07 11.65 -25.19
C THR A 101 1.29 11.33 -23.92
N LEU A 102 0.96 10.06 -23.69
CA LEU A 102 0.24 9.65 -22.48
C LEU A 102 1.17 9.75 -21.27
N THR A 103 0.86 10.60 -20.30
CA THR A 103 1.60 10.61 -19.03
C THR A 103 1.13 9.45 -18.15
N TRP A 104 2.08 8.66 -17.64
CA TRP A 104 1.78 7.58 -16.72
C TRP A 104 1.39 8.17 -15.35
N GLU A 105 0.13 8.01 -14.97
CA GLU A 105 -0.39 8.41 -13.65
C GLU A 105 -0.88 7.21 -12.84
N SER A 106 -1.25 6.12 -13.54
CA SER A 106 -1.68 4.86 -12.93
C SER A 106 -1.40 3.68 -13.85
N GLY A 107 -1.46 2.46 -13.30
CA GLY A 107 -1.35 1.23 -14.08
C GLY A 107 -2.55 0.93 -14.98
N TYR A 108 -3.65 1.69 -14.89
CA TYR A 108 -4.83 1.48 -15.73
C TYR A 108 -5.45 2.81 -16.18
N HIS A 109 -5.39 3.05 -17.51
CA HIS A 109 -5.97 4.21 -18.16
C HIS A 109 -7.13 3.82 -19.08
N LEU A 110 -8.27 4.46 -18.87
CA LEU A 110 -9.39 4.47 -19.79
C LEU A 110 -9.23 5.67 -20.73
N LEU A 111 -8.98 5.43 -22.02
CA LEU A 111 -8.64 6.45 -23.00
C LEU A 111 -9.85 6.85 -23.83
N THR A 112 -10.13 8.15 -23.89
CA THR A 112 -11.22 8.73 -24.66
C THR A 112 -10.73 9.84 -25.59
N GLY A 113 -11.17 9.82 -26.84
CA GLY A 113 -10.96 10.89 -27.81
C GLY A 113 -12.27 11.56 -28.19
N THR A 114 -12.21 12.85 -28.55
CA THR A 114 -13.34 13.56 -29.20
C THR A 114 -13.45 13.28 -30.70
N ALA A 115 -12.42 12.63 -31.26
CA ALA A 115 -12.31 12.09 -32.60
C ALA A 115 -11.33 10.92 -32.52
N SER A 116 -11.11 10.17 -33.62
CA SER A 116 -10.00 9.21 -33.66
C SER A 116 -8.67 9.95 -33.42
N ARG A 117 -7.84 9.43 -32.51
CA ARG A 117 -6.56 10.04 -32.10
C ARG A 117 -5.42 9.07 -32.30
N THR A 118 -4.27 9.61 -32.70
CA THR A 118 -3.00 8.89 -32.72
C THR A 118 -2.06 9.54 -31.72
N SER A 119 -1.35 8.72 -30.95
CA SER A 119 -0.29 9.18 -30.05
C SER A 119 0.83 9.86 -30.83
N ASP A 120 1.75 10.49 -30.11
CA ASP A 120 2.98 11.02 -30.70
C ASP A 120 3.81 9.91 -31.38
N GLY A 121 4.55 10.28 -32.43
CA GLY A 121 5.34 9.34 -33.27
C GLY A 121 6.77 9.10 -32.78
N THR A 122 7.19 9.80 -31.74
CA THR A 122 8.50 9.64 -31.10
C THR A 122 8.38 9.12 -29.67
N THR A 123 7.36 9.58 -28.93
CA THR A 123 7.13 9.21 -27.52
C THR A 123 5.63 9.09 -27.26
N ALA A 124 5.06 7.92 -27.49
CA ALA A 124 3.63 7.68 -27.34
C ALA A 124 3.17 7.74 -25.88
N ILE A 125 4.03 7.31 -24.95
CA ILE A 125 3.75 7.23 -23.51
C ILE A 125 4.96 7.81 -22.77
N SER A 126 4.82 8.49 -21.65
CA SER A 126 6.00 8.88 -20.86
C SER A 126 6.75 7.64 -20.36
N ASP A 127 8.06 7.75 -20.16
CA ASP A 127 8.88 6.64 -19.64
C ASP A 127 8.35 6.12 -18.29
N GLY A 128 8.52 4.82 -18.06
CA GLY A 128 8.20 4.21 -16.78
C GLY A 128 9.19 4.63 -15.68
N ALA A 129 8.74 4.62 -14.42
CA ALA A 129 9.58 5.00 -13.28
C ALA A 129 10.62 3.92 -12.92
N PHE A 130 10.31 2.64 -13.19
CA PHE A 130 11.18 1.51 -12.97
C PHE A 130 10.82 0.33 -13.88
N ALA A 131 11.82 -0.46 -14.27
CA ALA A 131 11.60 -1.65 -15.10
C ALA A 131 10.66 -2.65 -14.39
N GLY A 132 9.77 -3.26 -15.16
CA GLY A 132 8.71 -4.14 -14.66
C GLY A 132 7.38 -3.44 -14.37
N GLN A 133 7.30 -2.10 -14.51
CA GLN A 133 6.07 -1.36 -14.37
C GLN A 133 5.05 -1.77 -15.44
N ILE A 134 3.81 -2.05 -15.03
CA ILE A 134 2.72 -2.47 -15.91
C ILE A 134 1.80 -1.29 -16.21
N LEU A 135 1.34 -1.22 -17.45
CA LEU A 135 0.33 -0.26 -17.91
C LEU A 135 -0.74 -1.00 -18.73
N ILE A 136 -1.99 -0.77 -18.37
CA ILE A 136 -3.18 -1.27 -19.07
C ILE A 136 -3.88 -0.07 -19.68
N LEU A 137 -4.13 -0.12 -20.99
CA LEU A 137 -4.86 0.89 -21.74
C LEU A 137 -6.16 0.26 -22.24
N GLN A 138 -7.28 0.95 -22.06
CA GLN A 138 -8.57 0.55 -22.62
C GLN A 138 -9.16 1.67 -23.46
N GLY A 139 -9.65 1.35 -24.67
CA GLY A 139 -10.39 2.30 -25.51
C GLY A 139 -11.89 2.37 -25.14
N THR A 140 -12.52 3.52 -25.38
CA THR A 140 -13.93 3.77 -25.02
C THR A 140 -14.88 3.89 -26.20
N SER A 141 -14.41 3.78 -27.45
CA SER A 141 -15.23 4.10 -28.62
C SER A 141 -14.69 3.47 -29.90
N ASP A 142 -15.59 2.93 -30.72
CA ASP A 142 -15.28 2.45 -32.08
C ASP A 142 -15.27 3.55 -33.14
N SER A 143 -15.91 4.69 -32.87
CA SER A 143 -15.90 5.85 -33.76
C SER A 143 -14.73 6.79 -33.47
N ASN A 144 -14.36 6.92 -32.19
CA ASN A 144 -13.26 7.75 -31.73
C ASN A 144 -12.13 6.87 -31.17
N THR A 145 -11.60 6.00 -32.03
CA THR A 145 -10.55 5.05 -31.66
C THR A 145 -9.26 5.74 -31.23
N ILE A 146 -8.48 5.05 -30.39
CA ILE A 146 -7.17 5.53 -29.92
C ILE A 146 -6.07 4.66 -30.52
N ILE A 147 -5.15 5.28 -31.23
CA ILE A 147 -4.04 4.61 -31.91
C ILE A 147 -2.76 4.86 -31.12
N ILE A 148 -2.14 3.80 -30.63
CA ILE A 148 -0.82 3.83 -30.00
C ILE A 148 0.23 3.50 -31.07
N GLN A 149 1.14 4.45 -31.29
CA GLN A 149 2.19 4.30 -32.30
C GLN A 149 3.27 3.33 -31.85
N HIS A 150 3.65 2.41 -32.74
CA HIS A 150 4.83 1.58 -32.60
C HIS A 150 6.10 2.40 -32.85
N ASN A 151 7.22 2.01 -32.24
CA ASN A 151 8.53 2.65 -32.39
C ASN A 151 8.53 4.14 -31.95
N ALA A 152 7.58 4.48 -31.08
CA ALA A 152 7.47 5.77 -30.42
C ALA A 152 7.56 5.52 -28.91
N ASN A 153 8.72 5.08 -28.44
CA ASN A 153 8.99 4.47 -27.12
C ASN A 153 8.08 3.29 -26.72
N THR A 154 7.49 2.64 -27.72
CA THR A 154 6.72 1.40 -27.56
C THR A 154 7.18 0.32 -28.55
N ARG A 155 7.16 -0.93 -28.12
CA ARG A 155 7.47 -2.11 -28.93
C ARG A 155 6.25 -3.02 -28.96
N LEU A 156 5.45 -2.85 -30.01
CA LEU A 156 4.16 -3.50 -30.21
C LEU A 156 4.33 -4.76 -31.07
N ALA A 157 3.50 -5.77 -30.80
CA ALA A 157 3.57 -7.05 -31.50
C ALA A 157 3.29 -6.88 -32.99
N GLY A 158 4.06 -7.58 -33.83
CA GLY A 158 3.95 -7.48 -35.28
C GLY A 158 4.54 -6.20 -35.90
N GLY A 159 5.16 -5.32 -35.09
CA GLY A 159 5.81 -4.11 -35.60
C GLY A 159 4.84 -3.08 -36.19
N ALA A 160 3.59 -3.09 -35.72
CA ALA A 160 2.52 -2.23 -36.22
C ALA A 160 1.86 -1.45 -35.07
N ASN A 161 1.24 -0.33 -35.42
CA ASN A 161 0.44 0.47 -34.49
C ASN A 161 -0.73 -0.35 -33.97
N VAL A 162 -1.10 -0.14 -32.70
CA VAL A 162 -2.29 -0.74 -32.10
C VAL A 162 -3.42 0.28 -32.11
N THR A 163 -4.58 -0.10 -32.63
CA THR A 163 -5.82 0.70 -32.58
C THR A 163 -6.72 0.12 -31.50
N LEU A 164 -7.17 0.96 -30.57
CA LEU A 164 -8.08 0.62 -29.49
C LEU A 164 -9.48 1.17 -29.80
N GLY A 165 -10.41 0.27 -30.11
CA GLY A 165 -11.85 0.50 -30.14
C GLY A 165 -12.49 0.44 -28.76
N VAL A 166 -13.81 0.24 -28.69
CA VAL A 166 -14.53 0.10 -27.42
C VAL A 166 -14.11 -1.20 -26.73
N ASN A 167 -13.73 -1.12 -25.46
CA ASN A 167 -13.32 -2.27 -24.65
C ASN A 167 -12.11 -3.08 -25.16
N ASP A 168 -11.41 -2.60 -26.19
CA ASP A 168 -10.09 -3.11 -26.55
C ASP A 168 -9.11 -2.80 -25.44
N ILE A 169 -8.24 -3.76 -25.13
CA ILE A 169 -7.25 -3.65 -24.06
C ILE A 169 -5.85 -3.89 -24.64
N LEU A 170 -4.93 -2.97 -24.35
CA LEU A 170 -3.49 -3.15 -24.57
C LEU A 170 -2.78 -3.18 -23.22
N THR A 171 -2.04 -4.25 -22.96
CA THR A 171 -1.21 -4.39 -21.76
C THR A 171 0.26 -4.27 -22.14
N LEU A 172 0.96 -3.37 -21.45
CA LEU A 172 2.37 -3.04 -21.66
C LEU A 172 3.17 -3.27 -20.38
N ILE A 173 4.46 -3.55 -20.52
CA ILE A 173 5.44 -3.57 -19.44
C ILE A 173 6.64 -2.69 -19.82
N TRP A 174 7.09 -1.83 -18.91
CA TRP A 174 8.30 -1.03 -19.10
C TRP A 174 9.55 -1.90 -18.89
N ASP A 175 10.46 -1.96 -19.87
CA ASP A 175 11.71 -2.72 -19.74
C ASP A 175 12.90 -1.89 -19.22
N GLY A 176 12.70 -0.59 -19.02
CA GLY A 176 13.75 0.37 -18.68
C GLY A 176 14.11 1.32 -19.83
N THR A 177 13.68 1.03 -21.05
CA THR A 177 13.92 1.85 -22.26
C THR A 177 12.66 2.04 -23.10
N ASP A 178 11.84 1.01 -23.25
CA ASP A 178 10.61 1.03 -24.05
C ASP A 178 9.44 0.35 -23.32
N TRP A 179 8.22 0.72 -23.70
CA TRP A 179 7.01 0.01 -23.32
C TRP A 179 6.79 -1.20 -24.24
N ILE A 180 6.91 -2.40 -23.70
CA ILE A 180 6.80 -3.65 -24.44
C ILE A 180 5.37 -4.18 -24.35
N GLN A 181 4.76 -4.53 -25.49
CA GLN A 181 3.47 -5.21 -25.48
C GLN A 181 3.58 -6.60 -24.85
N VAL A 182 2.72 -6.84 -23.87
CA VAL A 182 2.54 -8.14 -23.20
C VAL A 182 1.32 -8.86 -23.75
N ALA A 183 0.20 -8.14 -23.93
CA ALA A 183 -1.04 -8.71 -24.40
C ALA A 183 -1.89 -7.65 -25.11
N ILE A 184 -2.77 -8.12 -26.00
CA ILE A 184 -3.85 -7.33 -26.59
C ILE A 184 -5.13 -8.17 -26.56
N SER A 185 -6.24 -7.52 -26.21
CA SER A 185 -7.59 -8.05 -26.37
C SER A 185 -8.34 -7.15 -27.33
N ASN A 186 -8.85 -7.72 -28.41
CA ASN A 186 -9.70 -7.03 -29.37
C ASN A 186 -11.16 -7.48 -29.14
N ASN A 187 -12.01 -6.56 -28.70
CA ASN A 187 -13.41 -6.76 -28.35
C ASN A 187 -14.31 -5.88 -29.24
N THR A 188 -14.11 -5.95 -30.55
CA THR A 188 -15.05 -5.45 -31.57
C THR A 188 -16.40 -6.17 -31.56
#